data_AF-A0A2N0M4V7-F1
#
_entry.id   AF-A0A2N0M4V7-F1
#
_cell.length_a   1.000
_cell.length_b   1.000
_cell.length_c   1.000
_cell.angle_alpha   90.00
_cell.angle_beta   90.00
_cell.angle_gamma   90.00
#
_symmetry.space_group_name_H-M   'P 1'
#
loop_
_entity.id
_entity.type
_entity.pdbx_description
1 polymer ?
#
loop_
_entity_poly.entity_id
_entity_poly.type
_entity_poly.pdbx_seq_one_letter_code
_entity_poly.pdbx_strand_id
1 'polypeptide(L)'
;MADENIALMAHLLRRSGFGASRDEIEAKAAQGYQQTLDDLLNPESQPIIEEDLVYRYNPSYWQSAAIENNVQAWLYTMINTPRQLQEKMSLFWHMIFCAGHSKIDSGYEMGRMVAMFREHGMGNFRDLIYRLSTSPGMMYYLDNTESHQVAVNENYGRELLELFSLGAGKDEEFNYSEDDVKACARAFTGWNNAPAYPPFPYGRSPWEFRFDPADHDDGEKTFLGETGPWNGDDILDIICKQPATARFLARHLYNYFVADDAQIPAWRLTPPQNL
;
A
#
# COMPACT_ATOMS: atom_id res chain seq x y z
N MET A 1 10.94 -2.07 -37.05
CA MET A 1 11.33 -3.29 -36.30
C MET A 1 12.34 -2.99 -35.20
N ALA A 2 13.61 -2.65 -35.47
CA ALA A 2 14.57 -2.36 -34.37
C ALA A 2 14.16 -1.13 -33.52
N ASP A 3 13.79 -0.03 -34.16
CA ASP A 3 13.34 1.19 -33.46
C ASP A 3 12.01 0.99 -32.70
N GLU A 4 11.10 0.16 -33.23
CA GLU A 4 9.83 -0.17 -32.57
C GLU A 4 10.05 -1.02 -31.31
N ASN A 5 10.97 -1.98 -31.35
CA ASN A 5 11.34 -2.79 -30.19
C ASN A 5 11.96 -1.93 -29.08
N ILE A 6 12.82 -0.97 -29.46
CA ILE A 6 13.43 -0.03 -28.51
C ILE A 6 12.36 0.86 -27.88
N ALA A 7 11.41 1.39 -28.67
CA ALA A 7 10.32 2.23 -28.15
C ALA A 7 9.42 1.46 -27.17
N LEU A 8 9.05 0.22 -27.51
CA LEU A 8 8.24 -0.64 -26.66
C LEU A 8 8.97 -0.98 -25.35
N MET A 9 10.26 -1.33 -25.43
CA MET A 9 11.08 -1.60 -24.24
C MET A 9 11.25 -0.36 -23.36
N ALA A 10 11.49 0.81 -23.96
CA ALA A 10 11.58 2.07 -23.23
C ALA A 10 10.29 2.41 -22.49
N HIS A 11 9.13 2.12 -23.07
CA HIS A 11 7.84 2.26 -22.40
C HIS A 11 7.72 1.31 -21.21
N LEU A 12 8.03 0.02 -21.39
CA LEU A 12 8.01 -0.98 -20.32
C LEU A 12 8.89 -0.54 -19.13
N LEU A 13 10.16 -0.21 -19.38
CA LEU A 13 11.11 0.15 -18.31
C LEU A 13 10.74 1.47 -17.62
N ARG A 14 10.17 2.44 -18.34
CA ARG A 14 9.64 3.68 -17.73
C ARG A 14 8.49 3.40 -16.76
N ARG A 15 7.63 2.44 -17.09
CA ARG A 15 6.44 2.09 -16.30
C ARG A 15 6.73 1.15 -15.14
N SER A 16 7.64 0.22 -15.35
CA SER A 16 7.99 -0.82 -14.37
C SER A 16 9.20 -0.47 -13.49
N GLY A 17 9.82 0.71 -13.66
CA GLY A 17 10.96 1.13 -12.85
C GLY A 17 11.06 2.64 -12.66
N PHE A 18 12.24 3.11 -12.26
CA PHE A 18 12.54 4.53 -12.05
C PHE A 18 13.30 5.18 -13.21
N GLY A 19 13.43 4.46 -14.32
CA GLY A 19 14.12 4.90 -15.52
C GLY A 19 15.17 3.88 -15.97
N ALA A 20 15.63 4.03 -17.21
CA ALA A 20 16.72 3.26 -17.77
C ALA A 20 17.50 4.14 -18.74
N SER A 21 18.81 3.99 -18.75
CA SER A 21 19.70 4.58 -19.75
C SER A 21 19.43 3.99 -21.14
N ARG A 22 19.91 4.68 -22.19
CA ARG A 22 19.78 4.19 -23.57
C ARG A 22 20.39 2.80 -23.75
N ASP A 23 21.56 2.58 -23.17
CA ASP A 23 22.31 1.33 -23.27
C ASP A 23 21.55 0.17 -22.59
N GLU A 24 20.92 0.42 -21.43
CA GLU A 24 20.08 -0.57 -20.75
C GLU A 24 18.83 -0.91 -21.57
N ILE A 25 18.18 0.08 -22.18
CA ILE A 25 17.02 -0.15 -23.06
C ILE A 25 17.42 -1.02 -24.25
N GLU A 26 18.55 -0.73 -24.91
CA GLU A 26 19.03 -1.52 -26.05
C GLU A 26 19.41 -2.94 -25.65
N ALA A 27 20.09 -3.11 -24.50
CA ALA A 27 20.43 -4.42 -23.96
C ALA A 27 19.18 -5.26 -23.63
N LYS A 28 18.17 -4.67 -22.98
CA LYS A 28 16.90 -5.36 -22.68
C LYS A 28 16.09 -5.63 -23.94
N ALA A 29 16.09 -4.72 -24.92
CA ALA A 29 15.44 -4.95 -26.21
C ALA A 29 16.09 -6.13 -26.96
N ALA A 30 17.41 -6.29 -26.88
CA ALA A 30 18.11 -7.45 -27.42
C ALA A 30 17.85 -8.75 -26.64
N GLN A 31 17.67 -8.68 -25.31
CA GLN A 31 17.24 -9.81 -24.47
C GLN A 31 15.83 -10.30 -24.85
N GLY A 32 14.98 -9.38 -25.31
CA GLY A 32 13.61 -9.65 -25.74
C GLY A 32 12.58 -9.25 -24.69
N TYR A 33 11.40 -8.85 -25.17
CA TYR A 33 10.33 -8.30 -24.32
C TYR A 33 9.83 -9.29 -23.28
N GLN A 34 9.49 -10.52 -23.69
CA GLN A 34 8.91 -11.52 -22.78
C GLN A 34 9.87 -11.87 -21.65
N GLN A 35 11.13 -12.14 -21.97
CA GLN A 35 12.13 -12.45 -20.95
C GLN A 35 12.35 -11.26 -19.99
N THR A 36 12.39 -10.03 -20.51
CA THR A 36 12.51 -8.85 -19.65
C THR A 36 11.32 -8.70 -18.70
N LEU A 37 10.11 -8.96 -19.20
CA LEU A 37 8.89 -8.95 -18.39
C LEU A 37 8.93 -10.05 -17.31
N ASP A 38 9.37 -11.26 -17.67
CA ASP A 38 9.49 -12.37 -16.73
C ASP A 38 10.51 -12.04 -15.62
N ASP A 39 11.67 -11.46 -15.95
CA ASP A 39 12.65 -11.02 -14.95
C ASP A 39 12.07 -9.97 -13.98
N LEU A 40 11.26 -9.04 -14.50
CA LEU A 40 10.61 -7.99 -13.69
C LEU A 40 9.55 -8.57 -12.74
N LEU A 41 8.77 -9.54 -13.22
CA LEU A 41 7.71 -10.19 -12.45
C LEU A 41 8.23 -11.18 -11.40
N ASN A 42 9.48 -11.62 -11.51
CA ASN A 42 10.13 -12.56 -10.60
C ASN A 42 11.35 -11.91 -9.93
N PRO A 43 11.15 -10.92 -9.02
CA PRO A 43 12.24 -10.13 -8.43
C PRO A 43 13.27 -10.97 -7.68
N GLU A 44 12.88 -12.13 -7.14
CA GLU A 44 13.76 -13.09 -6.48
C GLU A 44 14.84 -13.68 -7.40
N SER A 45 14.63 -13.64 -8.71
CA SER A 45 15.65 -14.02 -9.71
C SER A 45 16.82 -13.03 -9.78
N GLN A 46 16.66 -11.84 -9.21
CA GLN A 46 17.63 -10.75 -9.26
C GLN A 46 18.31 -10.57 -7.89
N PRO A 47 19.58 -10.11 -7.85
CA PRO A 47 20.28 -9.92 -6.59
C PRO A 47 19.63 -8.83 -5.74
N ILE A 48 19.82 -8.91 -4.42
CA ILE A 48 19.47 -7.81 -3.50
C ILE A 48 20.62 -6.82 -3.43
N ILE A 49 20.32 -5.60 -2.96
CA ILE A 49 21.36 -4.67 -2.52
C ILE A 49 22.08 -5.28 -1.30
N GLU A 50 23.40 -5.12 -1.24
CA GLU A 50 24.20 -5.47 -0.05
C GLU A 50 23.93 -4.46 1.08
N GLU A 51 22.79 -4.64 1.76
CA GLU A 51 22.31 -3.74 2.82
C GLU A 51 23.32 -3.59 3.97
N ASP A 52 24.09 -4.64 4.26
CA ASP A 52 25.14 -4.62 5.29
C ASP A 52 26.25 -3.62 4.98
N LEU A 53 26.65 -3.49 3.71
CA LEU A 53 27.59 -2.46 3.28
C LEU A 53 26.98 -1.06 3.41
N VAL A 54 25.71 -0.90 3.04
CA VAL A 54 25.01 0.38 3.19
C VAL A 54 24.94 0.79 4.66
N TYR A 55 24.56 -0.13 5.55
CA TYR A 55 24.48 0.10 6.98
C TYR A 55 25.85 0.32 7.62
N ARG A 56 26.92 -0.30 7.10
CA ARG A 56 28.29 -0.03 7.58
C ARG A 56 28.69 1.44 7.38
N TYR A 57 28.32 2.04 6.24
CA TYR A 57 28.63 3.45 5.96
C TYR A 57 27.56 4.41 6.50
N ASN A 58 26.31 3.96 6.63
CA ASN A 58 25.18 4.73 7.14
C ASN A 58 24.42 3.94 8.24
N PRO A 59 24.99 3.80 9.45
CA PRO A 59 24.39 2.99 10.51
C PRO A 59 22.99 3.44 10.92
N SER A 60 22.67 4.72 10.71
CA SER A 60 21.36 5.30 11.01
C SER A 60 20.24 4.85 10.07
N TYR A 61 20.55 4.14 8.97
CA TYR A 61 19.56 3.52 8.09
C TYR A 61 19.01 2.20 8.69
N TRP A 62 19.75 1.57 9.59
CA TRP A 62 19.24 0.43 10.33
C TRP A 62 18.16 0.90 11.31
N GLN A 63 16.94 0.38 11.15
CA GLN A 63 15.78 0.77 11.95
C GLN A 63 15.63 2.30 12.07
N SER A 64 15.65 3.00 10.93
CA SER A 64 15.67 4.46 10.84
C SER A 64 14.66 5.15 11.76
N ALA A 65 15.11 5.62 12.93
CA ALA A 65 14.24 6.34 13.86
C ALA A 65 13.81 7.70 13.30
N ALA A 66 14.74 8.39 12.64
CA ALA A 66 14.51 9.68 12.00
C ALA A 66 13.85 9.52 10.62
N ILE A 67 12.94 10.45 10.31
CA ILE A 67 12.17 10.48 9.05
C ILE A 67 13.12 10.59 7.85
N GLU A 68 14.10 11.50 7.93
CA GLU A 68 15.04 11.79 6.84
C GLU A 68 15.87 10.56 6.48
N ASN A 69 16.33 9.81 7.48
CA ASN A 69 17.10 8.58 7.27
C ASN A 69 16.24 7.50 6.60
N ASN A 70 14.97 7.39 6.97
CA ASN A 70 14.06 6.43 6.34
C ASN A 70 13.81 6.78 4.87
N VAL A 71 13.52 8.04 4.58
CA VAL A 71 13.29 8.54 3.21
C VAL A 71 14.55 8.35 2.35
N GLN A 72 15.73 8.69 2.88
CA GLN A 72 17.00 8.52 2.16
C GLN A 72 17.31 7.03 1.91
N ALA A 73 17.06 6.15 2.88
CA ALA A 73 17.25 4.71 2.71
C ALA A 73 16.35 4.16 1.60
N TRP A 74 15.06 4.52 1.58
CA TRP A 74 14.16 4.06 0.53
C TRP A 74 14.52 4.62 -0.86
N LEU A 75 14.87 5.92 -0.95
CA LEU A 75 15.38 6.52 -2.19
C LEU A 75 16.63 5.81 -2.70
N TYR A 76 17.56 5.47 -1.81
CA TYR A 76 18.74 4.70 -2.17
C TYR A 76 18.35 3.34 -2.77
N THR A 77 17.40 2.62 -2.15
CA THR A 77 16.91 1.34 -2.67
C THR A 77 16.26 1.50 -4.05
N MET A 78 15.38 2.49 -4.23
CA MET A 78 14.71 2.75 -5.52
C MET A 78 15.71 3.01 -6.67
N ILE A 79 16.82 3.69 -6.37
CA ILE A 79 17.86 4.01 -7.36
C ILE A 79 18.75 2.81 -7.67
N ASN A 80 19.16 2.04 -6.66
CA ASN A 80 20.26 1.08 -6.80
C ASN A 80 19.83 -0.38 -6.94
N THR A 81 18.57 -0.71 -6.66
CA THR A 81 18.12 -2.11 -6.75
C THR A 81 17.93 -2.53 -8.20
N PRO A 82 18.33 -3.75 -8.59
CA PRO A 82 17.93 -4.30 -9.88
C PRO A 82 16.43 -4.70 -9.88
N ARG A 83 15.83 -4.91 -8.70
CA ARG A 83 14.41 -5.29 -8.52
C ARG A 83 13.44 -4.11 -8.71
N GLN A 84 13.55 -3.44 -9.85
CA GLN A 84 12.87 -2.18 -10.14
C GLN A 84 11.34 -2.26 -10.01
N LEU A 85 10.72 -3.32 -10.55
CA LEU A 85 9.25 -3.48 -10.46
C LEU A 85 8.77 -3.66 -9.01
N GLN A 86 9.53 -4.34 -8.16
CA GLN A 86 9.17 -4.55 -6.76
C GLN A 86 9.11 -3.22 -5.98
N GLU A 87 10.09 -2.35 -6.19
CA GLU A 87 10.07 -1.00 -5.60
C GLU A 87 9.02 -0.10 -6.23
N LYS A 88 8.82 -0.22 -7.54
CA LYS A 88 7.79 0.53 -8.25
C LYS A 88 6.39 0.15 -7.75
N MET A 89 6.16 -1.13 -7.45
CA MET A 89 4.95 -1.62 -6.81
C MET A 89 4.82 -1.11 -5.37
N SER A 90 5.93 -1.03 -4.62
CA SER A 90 5.93 -0.45 -3.27
C SER A 90 5.49 1.02 -3.28
N LEU A 91 6.02 1.80 -4.22
CA LEU A 91 5.61 3.19 -4.42
C LEU A 91 4.14 3.29 -4.86
N PHE A 92 3.70 2.42 -5.77
CA PHE A 92 2.30 2.35 -6.19
C PHE A 92 1.35 2.17 -5.00
N TRP A 93 1.62 1.21 -4.12
CA TRP A 93 0.81 0.99 -2.93
C TRP A 93 0.89 2.15 -1.93
N HIS A 94 2.06 2.74 -1.73
CA HIS A 94 2.21 3.92 -0.88
C HIS A 94 1.41 5.14 -1.39
N MET A 95 1.18 5.23 -2.71
CA MET A 95 0.35 6.29 -3.30
C MET A 95 -1.15 6.06 -3.11
N ILE A 96 -1.59 4.80 -2.95
CA ILE A 96 -2.99 4.45 -2.68
C ILE A 96 -3.25 4.47 -1.17
N PHE A 97 -2.45 3.73 -0.41
CA PHE A 97 -2.51 3.61 1.04
C PHE A 97 -1.71 4.72 1.70
N CYS A 98 -2.10 5.96 1.40
CA CYS A 98 -1.36 7.15 1.79
C CYS A 98 -1.28 7.26 3.33
N ALA A 99 -0.05 7.31 3.84
CA ALA A 99 0.27 7.65 5.22
C ALA A 99 1.36 8.72 5.24
N GLY A 100 1.39 9.52 6.31
CA GLY A 100 2.21 10.72 6.38
C GLY A 100 3.08 10.81 7.63
N HIS A 101 4.35 11.17 7.44
CA HIS A 101 5.28 11.42 8.54
C HIS A 101 4.84 12.53 9.48
N SER A 102 4.10 13.55 8.98
CA SER A 102 3.59 14.65 9.80
C SER A 102 2.69 14.21 10.95
N LYS A 103 2.00 13.07 10.79
CA LYS A 103 1.18 12.48 11.84
C LYS A 103 1.92 11.36 12.56
N ILE A 104 2.46 10.37 11.83
CA ILE A 104 3.10 9.19 12.43
C ILE A 104 4.36 9.56 13.24
N ASP A 105 5.13 10.57 12.83
CA ASP A 105 6.35 11.03 13.50
C ASP A 105 7.33 9.89 13.87
N SER A 106 7.44 8.91 12.99
CA SER A 106 8.34 7.76 13.15
C SER A 106 8.84 7.31 11.77
N GLY A 107 10.15 7.45 11.53
CA GLY A 107 10.77 6.91 10.32
C GLY A 107 10.67 5.38 10.26
N TYR A 108 10.69 4.72 11.42
CA TYR A 108 10.71 3.27 11.50
C TYR A 108 9.36 2.66 11.09
N GLU A 109 8.24 3.23 11.58
CA GLU A 109 6.90 2.72 11.23
C GLU A 109 6.57 2.95 9.74
N MET A 110 7.01 4.08 9.16
CA MET A 110 6.87 4.29 7.73
C MET A 110 7.73 3.31 6.92
N GLY A 111 8.97 3.06 7.35
CA GLY A 111 9.84 2.06 6.75
C GLY A 111 9.25 0.64 6.78
N ARG A 112 8.61 0.26 7.88
CA ARG A 112 7.89 -1.02 7.99
C ARG A 112 6.71 -1.11 7.02
N MET A 113 5.96 -0.03 6.85
CA MET A 113 4.86 0.03 5.89
C MET A 113 5.37 -0.15 4.44
N VAL A 114 6.46 0.55 4.08
CA VAL A 114 7.11 0.37 2.77
C VAL A 114 7.65 -1.05 2.59
N ALA A 115 8.26 -1.64 3.62
CA ALA A 115 8.75 -3.01 3.58
C ALA A 115 7.62 -4.04 3.37
N MET A 116 6.48 -3.83 4.04
CA MET A 116 5.27 -4.64 3.83
C MET A 116 4.78 -4.55 2.37
N PHE A 117 4.77 -3.36 1.76
CA PHE A 117 4.41 -3.22 0.34
C PHE A 117 5.41 -3.92 -0.58
N ARG A 118 6.70 -3.88 -0.25
CA ARG A 118 7.75 -4.57 -1.01
C ARG A 118 7.61 -6.09 -0.96
N GLU A 119 7.30 -6.63 0.21
CA GLU A 119 7.21 -8.07 0.44
C GLU A 119 5.89 -8.66 -0.09
N HIS A 120 4.77 -7.96 0.09
CA HIS A 120 3.44 -8.51 -0.18
C HIS A 120 2.70 -7.82 -1.33
N GLY A 121 3.21 -6.70 -1.86
CA GLY A 121 2.52 -5.87 -2.84
C GLY A 121 2.34 -6.49 -4.23
N MET A 122 3.13 -7.50 -4.58
CA MET A 122 2.95 -8.27 -5.82
C MET A 122 2.09 -9.54 -5.61
N GLY A 123 1.61 -9.76 -4.38
CA GLY A 123 0.87 -10.95 -3.97
C GLY A 123 -0.64 -10.74 -3.94
N ASN A 124 -1.28 -11.38 -2.96
CA ASN A 124 -2.73 -11.36 -2.82
C ASN A 124 -3.21 -10.09 -2.10
N PHE A 125 -4.18 -9.39 -2.68
CA PHE A 125 -4.71 -8.14 -2.12
C PHE A 125 -5.35 -8.30 -0.74
N ARG A 126 -6.02 -9.43 -0.46
CA ARG A 126 -6.64 -9.69 0.84
C ARG A 126 -5.61 -9.83 1.96
N ASP A 127 -4.48 -10.45 1.69
CA ASP A 127 -3.35 -10.52 2.63
C ASP A 127 -2.72 -9.13 2.81
N LEU A 128 -2.54 -8.38 1.71
CA LEU A 128 -1.99 -7.02 1.77
C LEU A 128 -2.85 -6.07 2.61
N ILE A 129 -4.17 -6.06 2.39
CA ILE A 129 -5.08 -5.16 3.12
C ILE A 129 -5.24 -5.57 4.59
N TYR A 130 -5.08 -6.86 4.92
CA TYR A 130 -5.01 -7.32 6.31
C TYR A 130 -3.75 -6.79 7.02
N ARG A 131 -2.60 -6.92 6.37
CA ARG A 131 -1.32 -6.41 6.91
C ARG A 131 -1.35 -4.89 7.06
N LEU A 132 -2.00 -4.19 6.12
CA LEU A 132 -2.25 -2.76 6.23
C LEU A 132 -3.14 -2.44 7.44
N SER A 133 -4.24 -3.17 7.61
CA SER A 133 -5.20 -2.98 8.72
C SER A 133 -4.62 -3.29 10.09
N THR A 134 -3.61 -4.16 10.14
CA THR A 134 -2.86 -4.49 11.36
C THR A 134 -1.55 -3.71 11.47
N SER A 135 -1.27 -2.79 10.55
CA SER A 135 -0.07 -1.94 10.61
C SER A 135 -0.25 -0.86 11.66
N PRO A 136 0.60 -0.81 12.71
CA PRO A 136 0.49 0.19 13.77
C PRO A 136 0.54 1.64 13.29
N GLY A 137 1.37 1.89 12.27
CA GLY A 137 1.46 3.20 11.63
C GLY A 137 0.15 3.61 10.96
N MET A 138 -0.53 2.68 10.26
CA MET A 138 -1.80 2.97 9.59
C MET A 138 -2.95 3.15 10.59
N MET A 139 -3.04 2.28 11.61
CA MET A 139 -4.06 2.42 12.66
C MET A 139 -3.97 3.77 13.37
N TYR A 140 -2.76 4.22 13.68
CA TYR A 140 -2.55 5.55 14.27
C TYR A 140 -2.83 6.68 13.27
N TYR A 141 -2.41 6.52 12.01
CA TYR A 141 -2.61 7.54 10.98
C TYR A 141 -4.09 7.84 10.70
N LEU A 142 -4.94 6.82 10.79
CA LEU A 142 -6.39 6.94 10.56
C LEU A 142 -7.22 6.89 11.84
N ASP A 143 -6.60 7.15 13.00
CA ASP A 143 -7.26 7.27 14.30
C ASP A 143 -8.05 6.03 14.74
N ASN A 144 -7.73 4.85 14.20
CA ASN A 144 -8.33 3.60 14.67
C ASN A 144 -7.94 3.31 16.13
N THR A 145 -6.79 3.81 16.56
CA THR A 145 -6.36 3.73 17.97
C THR A 145 -7.29 4.46 18.94
N GLU A 146 -8.12 5.38 18.43
CA GLU A 146 -9.15 6.12 19.17
C GLU A 146 -10.57 5.56 18.95
N SER A 147 -10.71 4.46 18.19
CA SER A 147 -12.00 3.83 17.91
C SER A 147 -12.32 2.77 18.97
N HIS A 148 -13.27 3.10 19.83
CA HIS A 148 -13.66 2.28 20.98
C HIS A 148 -15.12 1.80 20.83
N GLN A 149 -15.49 0.67 21.42
CA GLN A 149 -16.87 0.14 21.32
C GLN A 149 -17.96 1.15 21.74
N VAL A 150 -17.62 2.06 22.68
CA VAL A 150 -18.55 3.09 23.20
C VAL A 150 -18.46 4.43 22.46
N ALA A 151 -17.42 4.61 21.65
CA ALA A 151 -17.12 5.84 20.93
C ALA A 151 -16.34 5.48 19.65
N VAL A 152 -17.08 5.06 18.63
CA VAL A 152 -16.52 4.58 17.36
C VAL A 152 -15.96 5.76 16.56
N ASN A 153 -14.75 5.60 16.02
CA ASN A 153 -14.18 6.52 15.06
C ASN A 153 -14.33 5.96 13.64
N GLU A 154 -15.06 6.67 12.79
CA GLU A 154 -15.39 6.24 11.43
C GLU A 154 -14.25 6.42 10.42
N ASN A 155 -13.19 7.15 10.76
CA ASN A 155 -12.16 7.56 9.82
C ASN A 155 -11.53 6.37 9.08
N TYR A 156 -11.00 5.38 9.82
CA TYR A 156 -10.45 4.17 9.21
C TYR A 156 -11.47 3.43 8.33
N GLY A 157 -12.70 3.24 8.83
CA GLY A 157 -13.75 2.56 8.08
C GLY A 157 -14.12 3.27 6.78
N ARG A 158 -14.17 4.61 6.79
CA ARG A 158 -14.46 5.42 5.60
C ARG A 158 -13.34 5.34 4.57
N GLU A 159 -12.10 5.52 4.99
CA GLU A 159 -10.94 5.48 4.09
C GLU A 159 -10.73 4.08 3.50
N LEU A 160 -10.96 3.03 4.30
CA LEU A 160 -10.89 1.65 3.84
C LEU A 160 -11.82 1.42 2.64
N LEU A 161 -13.08 1.85 2.75
CA LEU A 161 -14.07 1.70 1.69
C LEU A 161 -13.81 2.66 0.52
N GLU A 162 -13.60 3.94 0.82
CA GLU A 162 -13.54 4.99 -0.20
C GLU A 162 -12.23 5.01 -0.96
N LEU A 163 -11.11 5.06 -0.25
CA LEU A 163 -9.81 5.33 -0.87
C LEU A 163 -8.98 4.06 -1.07
N PHE A 164 -9.23 2.99 -0.31
CA PHE A 164 -8.34 1.83 -0.29
C PHE A 164 -8.89 0.59 -1.00
N SER A 165 -10.22 0.46 -1.16
CA SER A 165 -10.79 -0.76 -1.75
C SER A 165 -11.93 -0.56 -2.75
N LEU A 166 -13.02 0.11 -2.40
CA LEU A 166 -14.23 0.12 -3.25
C LEU A 166 -14.26 1.33 -4.19
N GLY A 167 -13.76 2.48 -3.73
CA GLY A 167 -14.02 3.75 -4.40
C GLY A 167 -15.40 4.31 -4.03
N ALA A 168 -15.57 5.63 -4.08
CA ALA A 168 -16.84 6.30 -3.76
C ALA A 168 -18.04 5.85 -4.63
N GLY A 169 -17.82 5.37 -5.87
CA GLY A 169 -18.91 4.97 -6.77
C GLY A 169 -18.59 5.13 -8.25
N LYS A 170 -19.53 4.74 -9.12
CA LYS A 170 -19.48 4.94 -10.58
C LYS A 170 -20.87 5.38 -11.07
N ASP A 171 -20.92 6.30 -12.03
CA ASP A 171 -22.14 6.63 -12.77
C ASP A 171 -23.36 6.92 -11.86
N GLU A 172 -23.14 7.77 -10.84
CA GLU A 172 -24.15 8.19 -9.84
C GLU A 172 -24.59 7.14 -8.81
N GLU A 173 -24.06 5.91 -8.87
CA GLU A 173 -24.27 4.89 -7.83
C GLU A 173 -23.08 4.79 -6.87
N PHE A 174 -23.39 4.83 -5.57
CA PHE A 174 -22.41 4.62 -4.50
C PHE A 174 -22.10 3.13 -4.33
N ASN A 175 -20.83 2.77 -4.09
CA ASN A 175 -20.45 1.37 -3.85
C ASN A 175 -20.78 0.89 -2.42
N TYR A 176 -21.02 1.81 -1.49
CA TYR A 176 -21.34 1.55 -0.09
C TYR A 176 -22.18 2.70 0.48
N SER A 177 -22.88 2.45 1.58
CA SER A 177 -23.69 3.43 2.30
C SER A 177 -22.96 4.00 3.52
N GLU A 178 -23.51 5.05 4.12
CA GLU A 178 -23.03 5.58 5.39
C GLU A 178 -23.19 4.58 6.55
N ASP A 179 -24.19 3.70 6.48
CA ASP A 179 -24.38 2.64 7.46
C ASP A 179 -23.29 1.56 7.32
N ASP A 180 -22.79 1.32 6.11
CA ASP A 180 -21.64 0.44 5.88
C ASP A 180 -20.35 1.02 6.48
N VAL A 181 -20.15 2.35 6.42
CA VAL A 181 -19.02 3.03 7.07
C VAL A 181 -19.07 2.80 8.58
N LYS A 182 -20.24 2.97 9.20
CA LYS A 182 -20.43 2.73 10.63
C LYS A 182 -20.23 1.27 11.02
N ALA A 183 -20.78 0.34 10.24
CA ALA A 183 -20.62 -1.09 10.48
C ALA A 183 -19.15 -1.52 10.36
N CYS A 184 -18.45 -1.00 9.34
CA CYS A 184 -17.02 -1.20 9.16
C CYS A 184 -16.23 -0.66 10.36
N ALA A 185 -16.47 0.59 10.77
CA ALA A 185 -15.79 1.20 11.91
C ALA A 185 -16.04 0.45 13.23
N ARG A 186 -17.27 0.00 13.48
CA ARG A 186 -17.60 -0.87 14.62
C ARG A 186 -16.79 -2.16 14.61
N ALA A 187 -16.62 -2.79 13.45
CA ALA A 187 -15.86 -4.03 13.31
C ALA A 187 -14.34 -3.88 13.55
N PHE A 188 -13.79 -2.67 13.40
CA PHE A 188 -12.38 -2.37 13.68
C PHE A 188 -12.12 -1.85 15.10
N THR A 189 -13.14 -1.71 15.94
CA THR A 189 -12.94 -1.43 17.38
C THR A 189 -12.12 -2.55 18.03
N GLY A 190 -11.34 -2.24 19.06
CA GLY A 190 -10.42 -3.19 19.71
C GLY A 190 -9.15 -3.50 18.91
N TRP A 191 -9.06 -3.18 17.61
CA TRP A 191 -7.80 -3.26 16.85
C TRP A 191 -6.95 -2.04 17.17
N ASN A 192 -5.88 -2.21 17.95
CA ASN A 192 -5.14 -1.08 18.49
C ASN A 192 -3.63 -1.34 18.53
N ASN A 193 -2.87 -0.30 18.87
CA ASN A 193 -1.47 -0.41 19.20
C ASN A 193 -1.31 -0.98 20.62
N ALA A 194 -0.35 -1.86 20.82
CA ALA A 194 0.10 -2.27 22.14
C ALA A 194 0.70 -1.05 22.87
N PRO A 195 0.64 -1.01 24.21
CA PRO A 195 1.32 0.01 24.99
C PRO A 195 2.82 0.06 24.65
N ALA A 196 3.29 1.23 24.22
CA ALA A 196 4.71 1.45 23.92
C ALA A 196 5.49 1.80 25.19
N TYR A 197 6.79 1.46 25.20
CA TYR A 197 7.67 1.88 26.29
C TYR A 197 7.96 3.39 26.20
N PRO A 198 8.13 4.09 27.34
CA PRO A 198 8.58 5.47 27.32
C PRO A 198 9.90 5.62 26.55
N PRO A 199 10.04 6.63 25.68
CA PRO A 199 11.20 6.77 24.81
C PRO A 199 12.48 7.11 25.57
N PHE A 200 12.39 7.56 26.82
CA PHE A 200 13.55 7.77 27.67
C PHE A 200 13.66 6.66 28.73
N PRO A 201 14.85 6.06 28.94
CA PRO A 201 16.14 6.36 28.30
C PRO A 201 16.45 5.56 27.02
N TYR A 202 15.55 4.70 26.56
CA TYR A 202 15.86 3.63 25.59
C TYR A 202 15.69 3.99 24.11
N GLY A 203 15.21 5.20 23.80
CA GLY A 203 14.76 5.58 22.47
C GLY A 203 13.35 5.11 22.16
N ARG A 204 12.82 5.47 20.98
CA ARG A 204 11.50 5.03 20.52
C ARG A 204 11.51 3.51 20.30
N SER A 205 10.53 2.81 20.84
CA SER A 205 10.31 1.38 20.54
C SER A 205 9.44 1.22 19.29
N PRO A 206 9.60 0.12 18.54
CA PRO A 206 8.63 -0.33 17.55
C PRO A 206 7.21 -0.32 18.12
N TRP A 207 6.24 0.06 17.30
CA TRP A 207 4.84 -0.13 17.64
C TRP A 207 4.40 -1.54 17.28
N GLU A 208 3.53 -2.13 18.09
CA GLU A 208 3.04 -3.49 17.90
C GLU A 208 1.52 -3.47 17.81
N PHE A 209 0.96 -4.33 16.95
CA PHE A 209 -0.48 -4.54 16.89
C PHE A 209 -0.94 -5.35 18.10
N ARG A 210 -2.12 -5.01 18.62
CA ARG A 210 -2.82 -5.75 19.67
C ARG A 210 -4.32 -5.67 19.43
N PHE A 211 -4.98 -6.83 19.44
CA PHE A 211 -6.43 -6.90 19.55
C PHE A 211 -6.84 -6.89 21.04
N ASP A 212 -7.70 -5.95 21.42
CA ASP A 212 -8.29 -5.84 22.75
C ASP A 212 -9.77 -6.26 22.70
N PRO A 213 -10.10 -7.51 23.07
CA PRO A 213 -11.48 -7.98 23.02
C PRO A 213 -12.38 -7.26 24.02
N ALA A 214 -11.85 -6.63 25.07
CA ALA A 214 -12.65 -5.89 26.03
C ALA A 214 -13.10 -4.53 25.48
N ASP A 215 -12.56 -4.08 24.35
CA ASP A 215 -12.87 -2.81 23.69
C ASP A 215 -13.44 -2.99 22.27
N HIS A 216 -13.69 -4.25 21.88
CA HIS A 216 -14.33 -4.59 20.62
C HIS A 216 -15.85 -4.62 20.76
N ASP A 217 -16.56 -4.12 19.74
CA ASP A 217 -18.00 -4.26 19.61
C ASP A 217 -18.31 -5.61 18.96
N ASP A 218 -18.63 -6.62 19.76
CA ASP A 218 -19.07 -7.96 19.31
C ASP A 218 -20.53 -8.01 18.80
N GLY A 219 -21.24 -6.87 18.80
CA GLY A 219 -22.63 -6.80 18.36
C GLY A 219 -22.80 -7.14 16.89
N GLU A 220 -24.02 -7.55 16.52
CA GLU A 220 -24.37 -7.81 15.12
C GLU A 220 -24.25 -6.53 14.28
N LYS A 221 -23.75 -6.69 13.05
CA LYS A 221 -23.48 -5.64 12.07
C LYS A 221 -24.02 -6.12 10.73
N THR A 222 -24.72 -5.24 10.03
CA THR A 222 -25.04 -5.45 8.61
C THR A 222 -24.05 -4.62 7.80
N PHE A 223 -23.31 -5.27 6.92
CA PHE A 223 -22.29 -4.66 6.09
C PHE A 223 -22.35 -5.22 4.67
N LEU A 224 -22.54 -4.34 3.68
CA LEU A 224 -22.64 -4.67 2.25
C LEU A 224 -23.64 -5.80 1.95
N GLY A 225 -24.76 -5.80 2.68
CA GLY A 225 -25.84 -6.79 2.54
C GLY A 225 -25.65 -8.10 3.31
N GLU A 226 -24.52 -8.29 4.02
CA GLU A 226 -24.25 -9.45 4.87
C GLU A 226 -24.39 -9.07 6.36
N THR A 227 -25.05 -9.93 7.16
CA THR A 227 -25.32 -9.66 8.58
C THR A 227 -24.69 -10.73 9.47
N GLY A 228 -23.97 -10.30 10.51
CA GLY A 228 -23.32 -11.17 11.48
C GLY A 228 -22.52 -10.39 12.53
N PRO A 229 -21.92 -11.05 13.53
CA PRO A 229 -21.04 -10.43 14.52
C PRO A 229 -19.66 -10.14 13.91
N TRP A 230 -19.62 -9.32 12.86
CA TRP A 230 -18.42 -9.14 12.04
C TRP A 230 -17.28 -8.46 12.80
N ASN A 231 -16.09 -9.03 12.71
CA ASN A 231 -14.82 -8.42 13.09
C ASN A 231 -14.15 -7.81 11.85
N GLY A 232 -13.09 -7.00 12.04
CA GLY A 232 -12.35 -6.35 10.97
C GLY A 232 -11.87 -7.33 9.90
N ASP A 233 -11.45 -8.54 10.28
CA ASP A 233 -11.03 -9.58 9.32
C ASP A 233 -12.18 -10.05 8.41
N ASP A 234 -13.39 -10.23 8.95
CA ASP A 234 -14.59 -10.57 8.16
C ASP A 234 -14.96 -9.45 7.19
N ILE A 235 -14.85 -8.18 7.64
CA ILE A 235 -15.09 -7.01 6.79
C ILE A 235 -14.14 -7.01 5.59
N LEU A 236 -12.87 -7.34 5.79
CA LEU A 236 -11.89 -7.43 4.69
C LEU A 236 -12.26 -8.53 3.68
N ASP A 237 -12.79 -9.66 4.14
CA ASP A 237 -13.30 -10.72 3.26
C ASP A 237 -14.52 -10.25 2.46
N ILE A 238 -15.48 -9.61 3.11
CA ILE A 238 -16.69 -9.09 2.45
C ILE A 238 -16.32 -8.04 1.39
N ILE A 239 -15.38 -7.14 1.70
CA ILE A 239 -14.84 -6.16 0.74
C ILE A 239 -14.23 -6.87 -0.46
N CYS A 240 -13.39 -7.88 -0.25
CA CYS A 240 -12.69 -8.57 -1.34
C CYS A 240 -13.61 -9.37 -2.26
N LYS A 241 -14.82 -9.75 -1.80
CA LYS A 241 -15.86 -10.37 -2.65
C LYS A 241 -16.54 -9.37 -3.58
N GLN A 242 -16.47 -8.07 -3.30
CA GLN A 242 -17.19 -7.07 -4.09
C GLN A 242 -16.56 -6.88 -5.48
N PRO A 243 -17.35 -6.89 -6.56
CA PRO A 243 -16.86 -6.53 -7.90
C PRO A 243 -16.25 -5.13 -7.98
N ALA A 244 -16.67 -4.21 -7.10
CA ALA A 244 -16.10 -2.87 -7.00
C ALA A 244 -14.61 -2.90 -6.65
N THR A 245 -14.18 -3.79 -5.75
CA THR A 245 -12.77 -3.97 -5.37
C THR A 245 -11.91 -4.37 -6.56
N ALA A 246 -12.34 -5.36 -7.34
CA ALA A 246 -11.61 -5.77 -8.54
C ALA A 246 -11.48 -4.63 -9.56
N ARG A 247 -12.55 -3.85 -9.76
CA ARG A 247 -12.53 -2.68 -10.65
C ARG A 247 -11.62 -1.58 -10.13
N PHE A 248 -11.64 -1.31 -8.83
CA PHE A 248 -10.78 -0.33 -8.19
C PHE A 248 -9.31 -0.68 -8.46
N LEU A 249 -8.90 -1.92 -8.17
CA LEU A 249 -7.51 -2.35 -8.37
C LEU A 249 -7.09 -2.35 -9.84
N ALA A 250 -7.93 -2.90 -10.72
CA ALA A 250 -7.63 -2.95 -12.15
C ALA A 250 -7.42 -1.55 -12.74
N ARG A 251 -8.23 -0.56 -12.34
CA ARG A 251 -8.09 0.82 -12.79
C ARG A 251 -6.77 1.45 -12.33
N HIS A 252 -6.42 1.28 -11.05
CA HIS A 252 -5.19 1.83 -10.50
C HIS A 252 -3.96 1.19 -11.17
N LEU A 253 -3.94 -0.13 -11.32
CA LEU A 253 -2.86 -0.84 -12.00
C LEU A 253 -2.73 -0.40 -13.47
N TYR A 254 -3.84 -0.31 -14.20
CA TYR A 254 -3.82 0.09 -15.60
C TYR A 254 -3.32 1.53 -15.78
N ASN A 255 -3.82 2.47 -14.99
CA ASN A 255 -3.39 3.87 -15.04
C ASN A 255 -1.90 4.03 -14.68
N TYR A 256 -1.43 3.29 -13.67
CA TYR A 256 -0.06 3.44 -13.19
C TYR A 256 0.97 2.73 -14.09
N PHE A 257 0.69 1.50 -14.53
CA PHE A 257 1.67 0.67 -15.23
C PHE A 257 1.48 0.58 -16.75
N VAL A 258 0.30 0.91 -17.29
CA VAL A 258 -0.01 0.66 -18.71
C VAL A 258 -0.19 1.95 -19.51
N ALA A 259 -1.13 2.81 -19.13
CA ALA A 259 -1.54 3.94 -19.98
C ALA A 259 -1.11 5.31 -19.42
N ASP A 260 -0.71 6.23 -20.30
CA ASP A 260 -0.50 7.66 -19.98
C ASP A 260 -1.88 8.34 -20.01
N ASP A 261 -2.70 8.07 -18.98
CA ASP A 261 -4.04 8.63 -18.84
C ASP A 261 -4.14 9.58 -17.63
N ALA A 262 -5.17 10.42 -17.59
CA ALA A 262 -5.44 11.28 -16.44
C ALA A 262 -5.48 10.44 -15.14
N GLN A 263 -5.06 11.01 -14.01
CA GLN A 263 -5.13 10.29 -12.74
C GLN A 263 -6.60 10.06 -12.36
N ILE A 264 -6.89 8.94 -11.69
CA ILE A 264 -8.26 8.50 -11.35
C ILE A 264 -9.09 9.60 -10.65
N PRO A 265 -8.57 10.39 -9.68
CA PRO A 265 -9.34 11.47 -9.08
C PRO A 265 -9.76 12.57 -10.05
N ALA A 266 -9.02 12.77 -11.15
CA ALA A 266 -9.30 13.76 -12.18
C ALA A 266 -10.33 13.29 -13.21
N TRP A 267 -10.78 12.03 -13.18
CA TRP A 267 -11.67 11.48 -14.19
C TRP A 267 -13.05 12.12 -14.24
N ARG A 268 -13.51 12.74 -13.14
CA ARG A 268 -14.73 13.57 -13.13
C ARG A 268 -14.60 14.82 -14.01
N LEU A 269 -13.38 15.30 -14.22
CA LEU A 269 -13.07 16.51 -15.00
C LEU A 269 -12.51 16.18 -16.39
N THR A 270 -11.75 15.10 -16.51
CA THR A 270 -11.13 14.64 -17.75
C THR A 270 -11.34 13.15 -17.89
N PRO A 271 -12.28 12.70 -18.75
CA PRO A 271 -12.58 11.28 -18.88
C PRO A 271 -11.34 10.52 -19.39
N PRO A 272 -11.17 9.25 -18.96
CA PRO A 272 -10.09 8.41 -19.45
C PRO A 272 -10.19 8.19 -20.96
N GLN A 273 -9.04 8.08 -21.61
CA GLN A 273 -8.96 7.96 -23.08
C GLN A 273 -9.29 6.55 -23.57
N ASN A 274 -9.09 5.52 -22.74
CA ASN A 274 -9.31 4.12 -23.08
C ASN A 274 -10.04 3.42 -21.92
N LEU A 275 -11.36 3.21 -22.05
CA LEU A 275 -12.17 2.34 -21.17
C LEU A 275 -12.81 1.22 -21.96
#